data_AF-A0A1V5JWL2-F1
#
_entry.id   AF-A0A1V5JWL2-F1
#
_cell.length_a   1.000
_cell.length_b   1.000
_cell.length_c   1.000
_cell.angle_alpha   90.00
_cell.angle_beta   90.00
_cell.angle_gamma   90.00
#
_symmetry.space_group_name_H-M   'P 1'
#
loop_
_entity.id
_entity.type
_entity.pdbx_description
1 polymer ?
#
loop_
_entity_poly.entity_id
_entity_poly.type
_entity_poly.pdbx_seq_one_letter_code
_entity_poly.pdbx_strand_id
1 'polypeptide(L)'
;MDFLALRGFDGCREARVKVGDLELRIGIAHGLGNARHLLESIRKGEVEPFHAIEIMACPGGCVGGGGQPYHHGNMNIVRKRAEAIYREDAAKPLRKSHENPEIVRLYEEFLGKPLGEKSHHLLHTHYFKRHKV
;
A
#
# COMPACT_ATOMS: atom_id res chain seq x y z
N MET A 1 0.52 -10.33 -12.69
CA MET A 1 -0.41 -9.21 -12.96
C MET A 1 0.24 -7.98 -12.38
N ASP A 2 0.45 -6.93 -13.18
CA ASP A 2 1.24 -5.77 -12.77
C ASP A 2 0.43 -4.49 -12.96
N PHE A 3 0.09 -3.82 -11.87
CA PHE A 3 -0.56 -2.51 -11.89
C PHE A 3 0.49 -1.41 -11.96
N LEU A 4 1.06 -1.22 -13.14
CA LEU A 4 2.20 -0.30 -13.35
C LEU A 4 1.88 1.15 -12.95
N ALA A 5 0.62 1.58 -13.11
CA ALA A 5 0.16 2.91 -12.71
C ALA A 5 0.30 3.20 -11.19
N LEU A 6 0.36 2.16 -10.35
CA LEU A 6 0.58 2.31 -8.91
C LEU A 6 2.07 2.50 -8.56
N ARG A 7 3.00 2.20 -9.48
CA ARG A 7 4.45 2.29 -9.24
C ARG A 7 4.99 3.70 -9.47
N GLY A 8 5.99 4.09 -8.68
CA GLY A 8 6.58 5.43 -8.76
C GLY A 8 7.10 5.91 -7.40
N PHE A 9 7.78 7.05 -7.42
CA PHE A 9 8.40 7.65 -6.23
C PHE A 9 7.96 9.10 -5.98
N ASP A 10 7.06 9.63 -6.81
CA ASP A 10 6.57 11.00 -6.65
C ASP A 10 5.78 11.13 -5.33
N GLY A 11 5.84 12.32 -4.75
CA GLY A 11 5.33 12.60 -3.41
C GLY A 11 3.83 12.33 -3.24
N CYS A 12 3.02 12.75 -4.22
CA CYS A 12 1.61 12.42 -4.35
C CYS A 12 1.36 11.89 -5.76
N ARG A 13 0.61 10.80 -5.89
CA ARG A 13 0.26 10.20 -7.17
C ARG A 13 -1.20 9.76 -7.17
N GLU A 14 -1.78 9.76 -8.36
CA GLU A 14 -3.07 9.14 -8.65
C GLU A 14 -2.83 8.00 -9.63
N ALA A 15 -3.57 6.92 -9.45
CA ALA A 15 -3.66 5.84 -10.40
C ALA A 15 -5.12 5.54 -10.73
N ARG A 16 -5.37 5.20 -11.98
CA ARG A 16 -6.65 4.68 -12.46
C ARG A 16 -6.46 3.23 -12.88
N VAL A 17 -7.27 2.34 -12.32
CA VAL A 17 -7.20 0.90 -12.57
C VAL A 17 -8.58 0.41 -12.97
N LYS A 18 -8.71 -0.10 -14.20
CA LYS A 18 -9.97 -0.65 -14.69
C LYS A 18 -10.17 -2.07 -14.13
N VAL A 19 -11.31 -2.31 -13.49
CA VAL A 19 -11.74 -3.61 -12.93
C VAL A 19 -13.17 -3.88 -13.39
N GLY A 20 -13.31 -4.66 -14.46
CA GLY A 20 -14.60 -4.80 -15.15
C GLY A 20 -15.08 -3.45 -15.66
N ASP A 21 -16.27 -3.04 -15.24
CA ASP A 21 -16.88 -1.75 -15.59
C ASP A 21 -16.49 -0.61 -14.63
N LEU A 22 -15.81 -0.93 -13.52
CA LEU A 22 -15.39 0.05 -12.52
C LEU A 22 -14.01 0.62 -12.85
N GLU A 23 -13.88 1.94 -12.95
CA GLU A 23 -12.59 2.63 -12.92
C GLU A 23 -12.23 2.98 -11.47
N LEU A 24 -11.36 2.17 -10.86
CA LEU A 24 -10.84 2.43 -9.52
C LEU A 24 -9.82 3.56 -9.57
N ARG A 25 -10.15 4.66 -8.90
CA ARG A 25 -9.27 5.81 -8.68
C ARG A 25 -8.59 5.69 -7.32
N ILE A 26 -7.27 5.61 -7.32
CA ILE A 26 -6.44 5.34 -6.14
C ILE A 26 -5.47 6.50 -5.90
N GLY A 27 -5.43 7.02 -4.69
CA GLY A 27 -4.46 8.05 -4.28
C GLY A 27 -3.29 7.45 -3.50
N ILE A 28 -2.07 7.87 -3.78
CA ILE A 28 -0.85 7.38 -3.09
C ILE A 28 -0.05 8.58 -2.61
N ALA A 29 0.38 8.58 -1.35
CA ALA A 29 1.24 9.61 -0.80
C ALA A 29 2.48 9.01 -0.12
N HIS A 30 3.66 9.50 -0.48
CA HIS A 30 4.93 9.23 0.20
C HIS A 30 5.36 10.47 0.98
N GLY A 31 5.56 10.34 2.28
CA GLY A 31 5.86 11.46 3.18
C GLY A 31 4.60 12.03 3.84
N LEU A 32 4.68 12.32 5.14
CA LEU A 32 3.54 12.85 5.90
C LEU A 32 3.14 14.28 5.48
N GLY A 33 4.07 15.08 4.93
CA GLY A 33 3.76 16.39 4.36
C GLY A 33 2.87 16.28 3.12
N ASN A 34 3.21 15.34 2.22
CA ASN A 34 2.42 15.03 1.03
C ASN A 34 1.06 14.40 1.39
N ALA A 35 1.05 13.52 2.39
CA ALA A 35 -0.19 12.96 2.93
C ALA A 35 -1.14 14.06 3.44
N ARG A 36 -0.62 15.07 4.15
CA ARG A 36 -1.42 16.22 4.57
C ARG A 36 -1.99 16.96 3.35
N HIS A 37 -1.16 17.27 2.36
CA HIS A 37 -1.62 17.95 1.14
C HIS A 37 -2.75 17.18 0.46
N LEU A 38 -2.56 15.87 0.22
CA LEU A 38 -3.57 15.01 -0.41
C LEU A 38 -4.89 15.02 0.38
N LEU A 39 -4.83 14.83 1.70
CA LEU A 39 -6.02 14.80 2.55
C LEU A 39 -6.74 16.14 2.62
N GLU A 40 -6.02 17.26 2.60
CA GLU A 40 -6.63 18.60 2.56
C GLU A 40 -7.33 18.85 1.22
N SER A 41 -6.71 18.50 0.09
CA SER A 41 -7.35 18.65 -1.22
C SER A 41 -8.60 17.77 -1.37
N ILE A 42 -8.59 16.56 -0.79
CA ILE A 42 -9.79 15.71 -0.72
C ILE A 42 -10.89 16.40 0.10
N ARG A 43 -10.56 16.93 1.29
CA ARG A 43 -11.54 17.60 2.16
C ARG A 43 -12.16 18.83 1.52
N LYS A 44 -11.38 19.58 0.74
CA LYS A 44 -11.83 20.79 0.04
C LYS A 44 -12.57 20.50 -1.26
N GLY A 45 -12.58 19.25 -1.74
CA GLY A 45 -13.16 18.90 -3.04
C GLY A 45 -12.34 19.43 -4.24
N GLU A 46 -11.04 19.67 -4.05
CA GLU A 46 -10.13 20.14 -5.11
C GLU A 46 -9.70 19.02 -6.06
N VAL A 47 -9.90 17.77 -5.65
CA VAL A 47 -9.65 16.57 -6.43
C VAL A 47 -10.92 15.74 -6.49
N GLU A 48 -11.12 14.95 -7.56
CA GLU A 48 -12.26 14.04 -7.60
C GLU A 48 -12.16 13.03 -6.42
N PRO A 49 -13.23 12.31 -6.07
CA PRO A 49 -13.16 11.29 -5.03
C PRO A 49 -12.20 10.14 -5.40
N PHE A 50 -11.46 9.65 -4.41
CA PHE A 50 -10.71 8.40 -4.51
C PHE A 50 -11.54 7.25 -3.93
N HIS A 51 -11.42 6.07 -4.53
CA HIS A 51 -11.99 4.84 -4.01
C HIS A 51 -11.13 4.24 -2.90
N ALA A 52 -9.81 4.41 -2.97
CA ALA A 52 -8.85 3.98 -1.97
C ALA A 52 -7.66 4.94 -1.91
N ILE A 53 -7.03 5.06 -0.74
CA ILE A 53 -5.81 5.83 -0.55
C ILE A 53 -4.76 5.01 0.21
N GLU A 54 -3.49 5.16 -0.17
CA GLU A 54 -2.34 4.59 0.54
C GLU A 54 -1.40 5.72 0.99
N ILE A 55 -1.01 5.71 2.27
CA ILE A 55 -0.12 6.70 2.86
C ILE A 55 1.10 5.99 3.45
N MET A 56 2.28 6.37 2.99
CA MET A 56 3.56 5.92 3.52
C MET A 56 4.31 7.09 4.15
N ALA A 57 4.83 6.91 5.36
CA ALA A 57 5.52 7.99 6.07
C ALA A 57 6.88 8.36 5.45
N CYS A 58 7.62 7.39 4.91
CA CYS A 58 8.95 7.60 4.33
C CYS A 58 8.88 7.81 2.81
N PRO A 59 9.65 8.76 2.25
CA PRO A 59 9.89 8.83 0.81
C PRO A 59 10.39 7.49 0.26
N GLY A 60 9.75 6.97 -0.78
CA GLY A 60 10.08 5.65 -1.35
C GLY A 60 9.59 4.45 -0.53
N GLY A 61 8.75 4.65 0.48
CA GLY A 61 8.14 3.57 1.25
C GLY A 61 9.13 2.86 2.18
N CYS A 62 8.81 1.64 2.58
CA CYS A 62 9.57 0.90 3.60
C CYS A 62 11.04 0.63 3.21
N VAL A 63 11.34 0.48 1.91
CA VAL A 63 12.72 0.29 1.41
C VAL A 63 13.61 1.54 1.55
N GLY A 64 12.99 2.70 1.79
CA GLY A 64 13.63 3.96 2.15
C GLY A 64 13.49 4.32 3.64
N GLY A 65 13.05 3.38 4.48
CA GLY A 65 12.86 3.62 5.91
C GLY A 65 14.16 3.95 6.64
N GLY A 66 14.07 4.72 7.73
CA GLY A 66 15.24 5.20 8.48
C GLY A 66 16.12 4.13 9.13
N GLY A 67 15.67 2.88 9.21
CA GLY A 67 16.48 1.74 9.66
C GLY A 67 17.29 1.05 8.57
N GLN A 68 17.17 1.48 7.31
CA GLN A 68 17.88 0.87 6.19
C GLN A 68 19.32 1.41 6.07
N PRO A 69 20.25 0.69 5.41
CA PRO A 69 21.59 1.19 5.17
C PRO A 69 21.57 2.56 4.50
N TYR A 70 22.38 3.47 5.05
CA TYR A 70 22.39 4.86 4.64
C TYR A 70 22.75 5.00 3.16
N HIS A 71 21.92 5.72 2.42
CA HIS A 71 22.05 5.86 0.96
C HIS A 71 22.73 7.17 0.55
N HIS A 72 23.29 7.94 1.50
CA HIS A 72 24.01 9.20 1.24
C HIS A 72 23.24 10.20 0.36
N GLY A 73 21.91 10.26 0.50
CA GLY A 73 21.04 11.11 -0.33
C GLY A 73 20.77 10.58 -1.74
N ASN A 74 21.38 9.47 -2.16
CA ASN A 74 21.18 8.89 -3.48
C ASN A 74 19.91 8.02 -3.55
N MET A 75 18.81 8.62 -3.99
CA MET A 75 17.52 7.94 -4.15
C MET A 75 17.52 6.83 -5.22
N ASN A 76 18.51 6.78 -6.11
CA ASN A 76 18.63 5.66 -7.06
C ASN A 76 18.91 4.34 -6.34
N ILE A 77 19.55 4.36 -5.16
CA ILE A 77 19.75 3.17 -4.32
C ILE A 77 18.40 2.64 -3.85
N VAL A 78 17.52 3.51 -3.36
CA VAL A 78 16.16 3.14 -2.90
C VAL A 78 15.32 2.61 -4.06
N ARG A 79 15.43 3.23 -5.25
CA ARG A 79 14.75 2.74 -6.46
C ARG A 79 15.18 1.31 -6.82
N LYS A 80 16.49 1.05 -6.83
CA LYS A 80 17.03 -0.30 -7.09
C LYS A 80 16.56 -1.34 -6.07
N ARG A 81 16.39 -0.96 -4.79
CA ARG A 81 15.81 -1.85 -3.75
C ARG A 81 14.37 -2.24 -4.10
N ALA A 82 13.53 -1.27 -4.49
CA ALA A 82 12.16 -1.56 -4.93
C ALA A 82 12.12 -2.43 -6.20
N GLU A 83 12.96 -2.11 -7.19
CA GLU A 83 13.07 -2.88 -8.44
C GLU A 83 13.47 -4.34 -8.20
N ALA A 84 14.35 -4.60 -7.22
CA ALA A 84 14.71 -5.97 -6.85
C ALA A 84 13.49 -6.76 -6.33
N ILE A 85 12.64 -6.13 -5.50
CA ILE A 85 11.41 -6.76 -5.00
C ILE A 85 10.44 -7.04 -6.16
N TYR A 86 10.26 -6.11 -7.10
CA TYR A 86 9.39 -6.33 -8.26
C TYR A 86 9.88 -7.46 -9.16
N ARG A 87 11.19 -7.59 -9.33
CA ARG A 87 11.79 -8.68 -10.11
C ARG A 87 11.57 -10.03 -9.45
N GLU A 88 11.76 -10.09 -8.14
CA GLU A 88 11.51 -11.29 -7.34
C GLU A 88 10.03 -11.69 -7.41
N ASP A 89 9.10 -10.74 -7.23
CA ASP A 89 7.66 -10.98 -7.36
C ASP A 89 7.29 -11.49 -8.75
N ALA A 90 7.82 -10.88 -9.81
CA ALA A 90 7.55 -11.28 -11.19
C ALA A 90 8.00 -12.72 -11.51
N ALA A 91 9.01 -13.23 -10.82
CA ALA A 91 9.51 -14.59 -11.00
C ALA A 91 8.72 -15.65 -10.21
N LYS A 92 7.79 -15.26 -9.33
CA LYS A 92 7.03 -16.22 -8.54
C LYS A 92 5.87 -16.84 -9.34
N PRO A 93 5.63 -18.16 -9.20
CA PRO A 93 4.49 -18.82 -9.84
C PRO A 93 3.15 -18.37 -9.23
N LEU A 94 3.13 -18.07 -7.93
CA LEU A 94 1.96 -17.58 -7.20
C LEU A 94 2.18 -16.12 -6.81
N ARG A 95 1.30 -15.23 -7.31
CA ARG A 95 1.42 -13.76 -7.14
C ARG A 95 0.14 -13.12 -6.59
N LYS A 96 -0.86 -13.92 -6.23
CA LYS A 96 -2.08 -13.46 -5.55
C LYS A 96 -2.19 -14.13 -4.19
N SER A 97 -2.43 -13.35 -3.15
CA SER A 97 -2.45 -13.85 -1.78
C SER A 97 -3.47 -14.97 -1.55
N HIS A 98 -4.62 -14.94 -2.24
CA HIS A 98 -5.67 -15.96 -2.14
C HIS A 98 -5.37 -17.26 -2.90
N GLU A 99 -4.31 -17.31 -3.72
CA GLU A 99 -3.85 -18.52 -4.42
C GLU A 99 -2.74 -19.24 -3.63
N ASN A 100 -2.26 -18.67 -2.51
CA ASN A 100 -1.22 -19.29 -1.69
C ASN A 100 -1.80 -20.46 -0.87
N PRO A 101 -1.32 -21.71 -1.07
CA PRO A 101 -1.88 -22.89 -0.40
C PRO A 101 -1.76 -22.83 1.12
N GLU A 102 -0.72 -22.20 1.66
CA GLU A 102 -0.54 -22.05 3.10
C GLU A 102 -1.56 -21.08 3.71
N ILE A 103 -1.93 -20.04 2.96
CA ILE A 103 -2.97 -19.10 3.38
C ILE A 103 -4.34 -19.76 3.29
N VAL A 104 -4.62 -20.48 2.19
CA VAL A 104 -5.88 -21.24 2.05
C VAL A 104 -6.06 -22.20 3.22
N ARG A 105 -5.04 -23.01 3.51
CA ARG A 105 -5.05 -23.95 4.63
C ARG A 105 -5.26 -23.26 5.98
N LEU A 106 -4.57 -22.13 6.22
CA LEU A 106 -4.74 -21.35 7.46
C LEU A 106 -6.20 -20.89 7.67
N TYR A 107 -6.88 -20.50 6.59
CA TYR A 107 -8.29 -20.13 6.68
C TYR A 107 -9.20 -21.35 6.86
N GLU A 108 -9.02 -22.41 6.08
CA GLU A 108 -9.85 -23.62 6.16
C GLU A 108 -9.76 -24.32 7.52
N GLU A 109 -8.56 -24.46 8.07
CA GLU A 109 -8.32 -25.25 9.27
C GLU A 109 -8.45 -24.42 10.57
N PHE A 110 -8.19 -23.11 10.51
CA PHE A 110 -8.09 -22.29 11.71
C PHE A 110 -8.96 -21.03 11.69
N LEU A 111 -8.74 -20.09 10.75
CA LEU A 111 -9.35 -18.76 10.81
C LEU A 111 -10.82 -18.72 10.37
N GLY A 112 -11.30 -19.72 9.63
CA GLY A 112 -12.61 -19.77 9.00
C GLY A 112 -12.65 -18.95 7.71
N LYS A 113 -13.32 -17.80 7.73
CA LYS A 113 -13.48 -16.93 6.54
C LYS A 113 -12.88 -15.54 6.78
N PRO A 114 -12.38 -14.85 5.74
CA PRO A 114 -12.06 -13.43 5.83
C PRO A 114 -13.26 -12.63 6.35
N LEU A 115 -13.01 -11.67 7.25
CA LEU A 115 -14.04 -10.88 7.92
C LEU A 115 -15.00 -11.70 8.81
N GLY A 116 -14.70 -12.97 9.11
CA GLY A 116 -15.42 -13.77 10.11
C GLY A 116 -14.96 -13.46 11.53
N GLU A 117 -15.72 -13.90 12.54
CA GLU A 117 -15.50 -13.60 13.97
C GLU A 117 -14.05 -13.84 14.42
N LYS A 118 -13.51 -15.06 14.21
CA LYS A 118 -12.14 -15.39 14.62
C LYS A 118 -11.08 -14.56 13.87
N SER A 119 -11.22 -14.41 12.55
CA SER A 119 -10.30 -13.60 11.75
C SER A 119 -10.34 -12.11 12.16
N HIS A 120 -11.52 -11.61 12.54
CA HIS A 120 -11.69 -10.24 13.03
C HIS A 120 -10.98 -10.07 14.37
N HIS A 121 -11.21 -10.98 15.31
CA HIS A 121 -10.58 -10.92 16.63
C HIS A 121 -9.04 -10.99 16.56
N LEU A 122 -8.48 -11.81 15.66
CA LEU A 122 -7.04 -12.04 15.59
C LEU A 122 -6.29 -11.08 14.66
N LEU A 123 -6.89 -10.65 13.55
CA LEU A 123 -6.19 -9.95 12.47
C LEU A 123 -6.66 -8.51 12.27
N HIS A 124 -7.73 -8.08 12.95
CA HIS A 124 -8.21 -6.70 12.87
C HIS A 124 -7.86 -5.93 14.15
N THR A 125 -7.81 -4.61 14.02
CA THR A 125 -7.57 -3.70 15.12
C THR A 125 -8.46 -2.47 14.98
N HIS A 126 -8.48 -1.61 15.99
CA HIS A 126 -9.23 -0.37 15.98
C HIS A 126 -8.30 0.82 16.25
N TYR A 127 -8.58 1.92 15.58
CA TYR A 127 -7.94 3.21 15.84
C TYR A 127 -8.93 4.13 16.53
N PHE A 128 -8.44 4.96 17.44
CA PHE A 128 -9.25 5.90 18.20
C PHE A 128 -8.57 7.26 18.23
N LYS A 129 -9.36 8.32 18.41
CA LYS A 129 -8.84 9.67 18.57
C LYS A 129 -8.03 9.74 19.86
N ARG A 130 -6.72 9.98 19.74
CA ARG A 130 -5.86 10.27 20.90
C ARG A 130 -5.85 11.78 21.16
N HIS A 131 -5.99 12.17 22.41
CA HIS A 131 -5.74 13.57 22.82
C HIS A 131 -4.26 13.86 22.63
N LYS A 132 -3.93 15.07 22.12
CA LYS A 132 -2.54 15.51 22.07
C LYS A 132 -2.02 15.62 23.50
N VAL A 133 -0.91 14.93 23.77
CA VAL A 133 -0.08 15.18 24.95
C VAL A 133 0.72 16.46 24.70
#